data_AF-J4H120-F1
#
_entry.id   AF-J4H120-F1
#
_cell.length_a   1.000
_cell.length_b   1.000
_cell.length_c   1.000
_cell.angle_alpha   90.00
_cell.angle_beta   90.00
_cell.angle_gamma   90.00
#
_symmetry.space_group_name_H-M   'P 1'
#
loop_
_entity.id
_entity.type
_entity.pdbx_description
1 polymer ?
#
loop_
_entity_poly.entity_id
_entity_poly.type
_entity_poly.pdbx_seq_one_letter_code
_entity_poly.pdbx_strand_id
1 'polypeptide(L)'
;MPSFSPRRVATSVFAVAFYVCLSILHRTLATYGRLESRLFQLCARLLAVKPCGVYNPHECAIVVIGADEGMLHKSLMLLVSVSINYGFALADIGKHVSFRFSELGYTVFTLCRQDRHGLHSDGSTSVSSLMYEWHKVRKKSGNTAWGLIAPISLDLGDTSQHAHVFETIHAYCGTHSLRLVNVIMLLPQTQFVQDSFASYVAHHANVSSQRRDWNVIDTDTMKSWDDSFKWAVTEPVLVVQNCLDSLVASSGRVVMISECRDNVFLPSGSLSPLHGTHQSLSRYLSRELAPLGVHVSIVHAGESAALPSGSKVSSNNESGIQATIRMIQQILLFSSPLDTLRHFAVQPQEIIDLVQYIATTPYPKRRYTIGIVPLISAVLEATPQILWLLGDALMGRMS
;
A
#
# COMPACT_ATOMS: atom_id res chain seq x y z
N MET A 1 -0.13 38.46 -30.64
CA MET A 1 0.93 37.44 -30.70
C MET A 1 1.40 37.15 -29.29
N PRO A 2 1.31 35.90 -28.80
CA PRO A 2 1.77 35.56 -27.46
C PRO A 2 3.30 35.73 -27.38
N SER A 3 3.79 36.49 -26.41
CA SER A 3 5.22 36.70 -26.21
C SER A 3 5.86 35.39 -25.71
N PHE A 4 6.79 34.85 -26.49
CA PHE A 4 7.61 33.71 -26.09
C PHE A 4 8.54 34.14 -24.95
N SER A 5 8.23 33.71 -23.72
CA SER A 5 9.13 33.91 -22.59
C SER A 5 10.21 32.81 -22.59
N PRO A 6 11.50 33.14 -22.71
CA PRO A 6 12.59 32.15 -22.69
C PRO A 6 12.63 31.34 -21.39
N ARG A 7 12.08 31.88 -20.29
CA ARG A 7 11.93 31.16 -19.01
C ARG A 7 11.03 29.93 -19.15
N ARG A 8 9.93 30.02 -19.91
CA ARG A 8 9.01 28.88 -20.11
C ARG A 8 9.69 27.74 -20.89
N VAL A 9 10.49 28.08 -21.89
CA VAL A 9 11.24 27.08 -22.67
C VAL A 9 12.27 26.38 -21.80
N ALA A 10 13.03 27.13 -21.00
CA ALA A 10 14.01 26.56 -20.07
C ALA A 10 13.36 25.63 -19.02
N THR A 11 12.24 26.03 -18.43
CA THR A 11 11.51 25.19 -17.47
C THR A 11 10.96 23.92 -18.13
N SER A 12 10.45 24.03 -19.36
CA SER A 12 9.95 22.87 -20.11
C SER A 12 11.07 21.88 -20.46
N VAL A 13 12.23 22.37 -20.94
CA VAL A 13 13.40 21.53 -21.23
C VAL A 13 13.89 20.84 -19.96
N PHE A 14 13.97 21.58 -18.85
CA PHE A 14 14.36 21.02 -17.55
C PHE A 14 13.37 19.94 -17.08
N ALA A 15 12.06 20.19 -17.17
CA ALA A 15 11.03 19.22 -16.79
C ALA A 15 11.10 17.94 -17.64
N VAL A 16 11.31 18.06 -18.95
CA VAL A 16 11.48 16.89 -19.84
C VAL A 16 12.76 16.13 -19.49
N ALA A 17 13.88 16.82 -19.30
CA ALA A 17 15.14 16.18 -18.93
C ALA A 17 15.02 15.48 -17.56
N PHE A 18 14.42 16.14 -16.58
CA PHE A 18 14.15 15.59 -15.26
C PHE A 18 13.26 14.35 -15.33
N TYR A 19 12.17 14.41 -16.11
CA TYR A 19 11.29 13.27 -16.33
C TYR A 19 12.01 12.08 -16.97
N VAL A 20 12.84 12.31 -18.00
CA VAL A 20 13.65 11.26 -18.63
C VAL A 20 14.63 10.66 -17.62
N CYS A 21 15.29 11.48 -16.81
CA CYS A 21 16.18 11.02 -15.75
C CYS A 21 15.43 10.14 -14.73
N LEU A 22 14.28 10.59 -14.22
CA LEU A 22 13.46 9.80 -13.30
C LEU A 22 12.94 8.49 -13.93
N SER A 23 12.63 8.51 -15.23
CA SER A 23 12.19 7.33 -15.98
C SER A 23 13.29 6.29 -16.13
N ILE A 24 14.52 6.73 -16.44
CA ILE A 24 15.69 5.87 -16.49
C ILE A 24 15.98 5.33 -15.09
N LEU A 25 15.98 6.20 -14.07
CA LEU A 25 16.20 5.82 -12.68
C LEU A 25 15.19 4.76 -12.23
N HIS A 26 13.89 4.97 -12.44
CA HIS A 26 12.84 4.02 -12.11
C HIS A 26 13.06 2.65 -12.76
N ARG A 27 13.40 2.61 -14.07
CA ARG A 27 13.70 1.36 -14.78
C ARG A 27 14.95 0.68 -14.23
N THR A 28 16.02 1.42 -13.95
CA THR A 28 17.25 0.88 -13.36
C THR A 28 17.05 0.32 -11.96
N LEU A 29 16.15 0.91 -11.18
CA LEU A 29 15.81 0.41 -9.84
C LEU A 29 14.96 -0.86 -9.92
N ALA A 30 14.00 -0.91 -10.84
CA ALA A 30 13.21 -2.10 -11.08
C ALA A 30 14.10 -3.28 -11.51
N THR A 31 15.10 -3.04 -12.37
CA THR A 31 16.07 -4.08 -12.76
C THR A 31 17.00 -4.46 -11.61
N TYR A 32 17.49 -3.47 -10.85
CA TYR A 32 18.31 -3.69 -9.66
C TYR A 32 17.57 -4.55 -8.61
N GLY A 33 16.32 -4.25 -8.29
CA GLY A 33 15.53 -5.02 -7.32
C GLY A 33 15.32 -6.48 -7.74
N ARG A 34 15.17 -6.74 -9.05
CA ARG A 34 15.11 -8.10 -9.61
C ARG A 34 16.44 -8.82 -9.49
N LEU A 35 17.55 -8.14 -9.83
CA LEU A 35 18.90 -8.70 -9.72
C LEU A 35 19.23 -9.03 -8.26
N GLU A 36 18.99 -8.10 -7.34
CA GLU A 36 19.19 -8.29 -5.92
C GLU A 36 18.36 -9.47 -5.38
N SER A 37 17.13 -9.67 -5.88
CA SER A 37 16.30 -10.83 -5.48
C SER A 37 16.86 -12.16 -5.99
N ARG A 38 17.42 -12.18 -7.19
CA ARG A 38 18.11 -13.37 -7.72
C ARG A 38 19.42 -13.64 -6.98
N LEU A 39 20.21 -12.61 -6.69
CA LEU A 39 21.43 -12.73 -5.90
C LEU A 39 21.12 -13.23 -4.48
N PHE A 40 20.09 -12.68 -3.84
CA PHE A 40 19.64 -13.16 -2.54
C PHE A 40 19.24 -14.65 -2.57
N GLN A 41 18.48 -15.08 -3.59
CA GLN A 41 18.13 -16.49 -3.76
C GLN A 41 19.36 -17.38 -3.96
N LEU A 42 20.35 -16.93 -4.75
CA LEU A 42 21.60 -17.66 -4.95
C LEU A 42 22.39 -17.77 -3.64
N CYS A 43 22.57 -16.65 -2.92
CA CYS A 43 23.23 -16.64 -1.62
C CYS A 43 22.51 -17.52 -0.60
N ALA A 44 21.17 -17.46 -0.53
CA ALA A 44 20.39 -18.28 0.38
C ALA A 44 20.57 -19.78 0.11
N ARG A 45 20.62 -20.18 -1.17
CA ARG A 45 20.93 -21.57 -1.57
C ARG A 45 22.35 -21.96 -1.21
N LEU A 46 23.33 -21.11 -1.49
CA LEU A 46 24.74 -21.34 -1.15
C LEU A 46 24.96 -21.47 0.36
N LEU A 47 24.21 -20.70 1.15
CA LEU A 47 24.23 -20.74 2.62
C LEU A 47 23.30 -21.80 3.23
N ALA A 48 22.68 -22.65 2.40
CA ALA A 48 21.74 -23.69 2.83
C ALA A 48 20.62 -23.18 3.75
N VAL A 49 20.14 -21.95 3.51
CA VAL A 49 18.95 -21.43 4.19
C VAL A 49 17.77 -22.32 3.83
N LYS A 50 16.95 -22.69 4.82
CA LYS A 50 15.76 -23.51 4.58
C LYS A 50 14.77 -22.73 3.67
N PRO A 51 14.35 -23.27 2.51
CA PRO A 51 13.37 -22.62 1.66
C PRO A 51 11.99 -22.61 2.32
N CYS A 52 11.21 -21.57 2.05
CA CYS A 52 9.78 -21.53 2.36
C CYS A 52 9.01 -22.55 1.51
N GLY A 53 7.90 -23.07 2.06
CA GLY A 53 7.04 -23.99 1.34
C GLY A 53 6.43 -23.34 0.09
N VAL A 54 6.53 -24.04 -1.06
CA VAL A 54 5.83 -23.67 -2.30
C VAL A 54 4.97 -24.86 -2.67
N TYR A 55 3.67 -24.64 -2.72
CA TYR A 55 2.66 -25.69 -2.85
C TYR A 55 1.74 -25.39 -4.04
N ASN A 56 0.97 -26.39 -4.44
CA ASN A 56 -0.03 -26.22 -5.48
C ASN A 56 -1.13 -25.24 -5.00
N PRO A 57 -1.46 -24.18 -5.76
CA PRO A 57 -2.52 -23.23 -5.41
C PRO A 57 -3.83 -23.88 -4.96
N HIS A 58 -4.25 -24.98 -5.60
CA HIS A 58 -5.50 -25.67 -5.29
C HIS A 58 -5.53 -26.38 -3.93
N GLU A 59 -4.37 -26.57 -3.32
CA GLU A 59 -4.19 -27.16 -1.98
C GLU A 59 -3.90 -26.09 -0.92
N CYS A 60 -3.99 -24.81 -1.31
CA CYS A 60 -3.57 -23.69 -0.48
C CYS A 60 -4.72 -22.78 -0.10
N ALA A 61 -4.64 -22.29 1.13
CA ALA A 61 -5.43 -21.18 1.63
C ALA A 61 -4.54 -19.96 1.87
N ILE A 62 -5.11 -18.77 1.67
CA ILE A 62 -4.50 -17.51 2.09
C ILE A 62 -5.52 -16.67 2.87
N VAL A 63 -5.02 -15.82 3.76
CA VAL A 63 -5.82 -14.81 4.45
C VAL A 63 -5.40 -13.44 3.93
N VAL A 64 -6.37 -12.60 3.56
CA VAL A 64 -6.15 -11.21 3.12
C VAL A 64 -6.93 -10.27 4.03
N ILE A 65 -6.26 -9.35 4.71
CA ILE A 65 -6.88 -8.34 5.58
C ILE A 65 -6.98 -7.01 4.82
N GLY A 66 -8.14 -6.34 4.91
CA GLY A 66 -8.34 -4.99 4.39
C GLY A 66 -8.69 -4.95 2.90
N ALA A 67 -9.48 -5.90 2.42
CA ALA A 67 -9.95 -5.92 1.02
C ALA A 67 -11.24 -5.13 0.78
N ASP A 68 -11.81 -4.56 1.83
CA ASP A 68 -13.15 -4.02 1.88
C ASP A 68 -13.22 -2.49 1.93
N GLU A 69 -12.08 -1.80 2.14
CA GLU A 69 -12.00 -0.36 2.43
C GLU A 69 -12.30 0.57 1.23
N GLY A 70 -12.82 0.05 0.10
CA GLY A 70 -12.91 0.83 -1.17
C GLY A 70 -14.09 1.80 -1.25
N MET A 71 -15.01 1.72 -0.28
CA MET A 71 -16.33 2.34 -0.38
C MET A 71 -16.53 3.58 0.50
N LEU A 72 -15.86 3.68 1.64
CA LEU A 72 -16.20 4.69 2.65
C LEU A 72 -15.63 6.08 2.39
N HIS A 73 -14.59 6.22 1.58
CA HIS A 73 -14.00 7.53 1.31
C HIS A 73 -14.57 8.28 0.10
N LYS A 74 -15.40 7.63 -0.73
CA LYS A 74 -15.99 8.28 -1.92
C LYS A 74 -17.10 9.28 -1.58
N SER A 75 -17.84 9.07 -0.49
CA SER A 75 -18.99 9.94 -0.17
C SER A 75 -18.61 11.21 0.61
N LEU A 76 -17.51 11.18 1.38
CA LEU A 76 -17.06 12.34 2.17
C LEU A 76 -16.09 13.26 1.38
N MET A 77 -15.33 12.71 0.42
CA MET A 77 -14.48 13.47 -0.51
C MET A 77 -15.26 14.33 -1.53
N LEU A 78 -16.55 14.06 -1.76
CA LEU A 78 -17.35 14.84 -2.71
C LEU A 78 -17.83 16.19 -2.15
N LEU A 79 -17.76 16.41 -0.83
CA LEU A 79 -18.35 17.57 -0.16
C LEU A 79 -17.35 18.61 0.34
N VAL A 80 -16.06 18.28 0.43
CA VAL A 80 -15.04 19.21 0.94
C VAL A 80 -13.78 19.19 0.05
N SER A 81 -13.55 20.32 -0.63
CA SER A 81 -12.32 20.73 -1.31
C SER A 81 -12.14 20.35 -2.79
N VAL A 82 -12.22 21.39 -3.63
CA VAL A 82 -11.73 21.51 -5.02
C VAL A 82 -10.18 21.44 -5.09
N SER A 83 -9.51 20.85 -4.10
CA SER A 83 -8.09 20.49 -4.19
C SER A 83 -8.01 19.02 -4.55
N ILE A 84 -7.45 18.77 -5.72
CA ILE A 84 -7.34 17.49 -6.42
C ILE A 84 -6.64 16.43 -5.54
N ASN A 85 -7.43 15.74 -4.72
CA ASN A 85 -7.02 14.61 -3.88
C ASN A 85 -7.59 13.31 -4.47
N TYR A 86 -6.99 12.84 -5.55
CA TYR A 86 -7.25 11.51 -6.12
C TYR A 86 -6.44 10.45 -5.37
N GLY A 87 -6.75 10.26 -4.09
CA GLY A 87 -6.19 9.17 -3.30
C GLY A 87 -6.87 7.86 -3.67
N PHE A 88 -6.21 7.02 -4.48
CA PHE A 88 -6.55 5.61 -4.52
C PHE A 88 -6.22 5.01 -3.15
N ALA A 89 -7.23 4.44 -2.48
CA ALA A 89 -7.01 3.81 -1.19
C ALA A 89 -6.46 2.38 -1.41
N LEU A 90 -5.48 1.96 -0.60
CA LEU A 90 -5.00 0.56 -0.55
C LEU A 90 -6.14 -0.46 -0.53
N ALA A 91 -7.28 -0.07 0.01
CA ALA A 91 -8.58 -0.70 -0.13
C ALA A 91 -8.78 -1.60 -1.37
N ASP A 92 -8.60 -1.04 -2.57
CA ASP A 92 -8.88 -1.79 -3.80
C ASP A 92 -7.79 -2.83 -4.08
N ILE A 93 -6.57 -2.63 -3.57
CA ILE A 93 -5.46 -3.58 -3.70
C ILE A 93 -5.82 -4.89 -3.00
N GLY A 94 -6.41 -4.86 -1.80
CA GLY A 94 -6.73 -6.08 -1.07
C GLY A 94 -7.72 -6.95 -1.84
N LYS A 95 -8.76 -6.33 -2.41
CA LYS A 95 -9.71 -6.98 -3.32
C LYS A 95 -9.04 -7.56 -4.57
N HIS A 96 -8.16 -6.81 -5.22
CA HIS A 96 -7.49 -7.27 -6.43
C HIS A 96 -6.48 -8.39 -6.14
N VAL A 97 -5.79 -8.34 -4.99
CA VAL A 97 -4.97 -9.44 -4.48
C VAL A 97 -5.85 -10.67 -4.28
N SER A 98 -6.99 -10.55 -3.61
CA SER A 98 -7.92 -11.67 -3.43
C SER A 98 -8.38 -12.27 -4.77
N PHE A 99 -8.71 -11.43 -5.74
CA PHE A 99 -9.12 -11.90 -7.08
C PHE A 99 -7.97 -12.60 -7.80
N ARG A 100 -6.77 -12.04 -7.73
CA ARG A 100 -5.59 -12.63 -8.38
C ARG A 100 -5.24 -13.99 -7.82
N PHE A 101 -5.26 -14.17 -6.50
CA PHE A 101 -5.00 -15.47 -5.91
C PHE A 101 -6.14 -16.47 -6.16
N SER A 102 -7.40 -16.03 -6.17
CA SER A 102 -8.51 -16.89 -6.58
C SER A 102 -8.38 -17.34 -8.04
N GLU A 103 -7.99 -16.45 -8.96
CA GLU A 103 -7.71 -16.80 -10.37
C GLU A 103 -6.61 -17.87 -10.50
N LEU A 104 -5.61 -17.84 -9.62
CA LEU A 104 -4.54 -18.84 -9.56
C LEU A 104 -4.98 -20.17 -8.94
N GLY A 105 -6.18 -20.26 -8.38
CA GLY A 105 -6.73 -21.50 -7.79
C GLY A 105 -6.73 -21.57 -6.26
N TYR A 106 -6.26 -20.53 -5.56
CA TYR A 106 -6.22 -20.50 -4.10
C TYR A 106 -7.60 -20.33 -3.46
N THR A 107 -7.78 -20.92 -2.27
CA THR A 107 -8.87 -20.51 -1.37
C THR A 107 -8.47 -19.25 -0.62
N VAL A 108 -9.22 -18.16 -0.78
CA VAL A 108 -8.90 -16.85 -0.23
C VAL A 108 -9.90 -16.46 0.84
N PHE A 109 -9.47 -16.44 2.10
CA PHE A 109 -10.23 -15.87 3.20
C PHE A 109 -9.98 -14.37 3.25
N THR A 110 -11.02 -13.58 3.02
CA THR A 110 -10.90 -12.13 2.98
C THR A 110 -11.50 -11.52 4.25
N LEU A 111 -10.68 -10.99 5.14
CA LEU A 111 -11.13 -10.39 6.39
C LEU A 111 -11.49 -8.92 6.13
N CYS A 112 -12.78 -8.62 6.25
CA CYS A 112 -13.36 -7.31 6.06
C CYS A 112 -13.57 -6.64 7.41
N ARG A 113 -13.07 -5.41 7.61
CA ARG A 113 -13.22 -4.67 8.86
C ARG A 113 -14.68 -4.24 9.04
N GLN A 114 -15.24 -4.50 10.21
CA GLN A 114 -16.58 -4.02 10.51
C GLN A 114 -16.54 -2.57 11.01
N ASP A 115 -17.07 -1.65 10.21
CA ASP A 115 -17.21 -0.26 10.60
C ASP A 115 -18.18 -0.12 11.77
N ARG A 116 -17.65 0.31 12.93
CA ARG A 116 -18.44 0.55 14.15
C ARG A 116 -19.23 1.86 14.10
N HIS A 117 -18.98 2.71 13.11
CA HIS A 117 -19.68 3.97 12.94
C HIS A 117 -21.02 3.72 12.25
N GLY A 118 -22.02 3.32 13.04
CA GLY A 118 -23.41 3.03 12.64
C GLY A 118 -24.21 4.20 12.07
N LEU A 119 -23.58 5.20 11.45
CA LEU A 119 -24.26 6.26 10.72
C LEU A 119 -24.64 5.76 9.33
N HIS A 120 -25.80 5.08 9.26
CA HIS A 120 -26.68 4.96 8.08
C HIS A 120 -26.00 4.91 6.69
N SER A 121 -24.95 4.09 6.52
CA SER A 121 -24.49 3.74 5.18
C SER A 121 -25.47 2.71 4.62
N ASP A 122 -26.10 3.08 3.51
CA ASP A 122 -27.20 2.39 2.85
C ASP A 122 -26.80 0.97 2.41
N GLY A 123 -26.91 0.00 3.34
CA GLY A 123 -27.21 -1.42 3.14
C GLY A 123 -26.26 -2.33 2.34
N SER A 124 -25.42 -1.84 1.43
CA SER A 124 -24.55 -2.73 0.65
C SER A 124 -23.28 -3.03 1.44
N THR A 125 -23.31 -4.09 2.24
CA THR A 125 -22.13 -4.57 2.96
C THR A 125 -20.99 -4.85 1.97
N SER A 126 -19.79 -4.35 2.27
CA SER A 126 -18.60 -4.49 1.40
C SER A 126 -18.35 -5.95 0.99
N VAL A 127 -18.65 -6.88 1.90
CA VAL A 127 -18.70 -8.34 1.69
C VAL A 127 -19.53 -8.74 0.47
N SER A 128 -20.76 -8.24 0.36
CA SER A 128 -21.70 -8.57 -0.72
C SER A 128 -21.20 -8.03 -2.07
N SER A 129 -20.62 -6.83 -2.06
CA SER A 129 -20.02 -6.22 -3.26
C SER A 129 -18.83 -7.03 -3.77
N LEU A 130 -17.93 -7.44 -2.86
CA LEU A 130 -16.78 -8.28 -3.19
C LEU A 130 -17.20 -9.63 -3.79
N MET A 131 -18.21 -10.29 -3.20
CA MET A 131 -18.76 -11.54 -3.73
C MET A 131 -19.40 -11.37 -5.10
N TYR A 132 -20.24 -10.35 -5.26
CA TYR A 132 -20.87 -10.06 -6.54
C TYR A 132 -19.84 -9.84 -7.64
N GLU A 133 -18.81 -9.03 -7.36
CA GLU A 133 -17.75 -8.77 -8.33
C GLU A 133 -16.89 -9.99 -8.64
N TRP A 134 -16.54 -10.79 -7.63
CA TRP A 134 -15.83 -12.05 -7.85
C TRP A 134 -16.63 -12.99 -8.75
N HIS A 135 -17.91 -13.21 -8.48
CA HIS A 135 -18.78 -14.02 -9.32
C HIS A 135 -18.88 -13.48 -10.75
N LYS A 136 -18.96 -12.16 -10.90
CA LYS A 136 -19.01 -11.49 -12.20
C LYS A 136 -17.72 -11.69 -12.99
N VAL A 137 -16.55 -11.59 -12.36
CA VAL A 137 -15.25 -11.81 -13.01
C VAL A 137 -15.07 -13.30 -13.34
N ARG A 138 -15.37 -14.20 -12.40
CA ARG A 138 -15.32 -15.65 -12.59
C ARG A 138 -16.23 -16.15 -13.72
N LYS A 139 -17.42 -15.56 -13.89
CA LYS A 139 -18.32 -15.92 -15.01
C LYS A 139 -17.74 -15.50 -16.36
N LYS A 140 -16.95 -14.43 -16.41
CA LYS A 140 -16.34 -13.92 -17.66
C LYS A 140 -15.08 -14.68 -18.07
N SER A 141 -14.37 -15.29 -17.14
CA SER A 141 -13.09 -15.99 -17.39
C SER A 141 -13.23 -17.40 -17.98
N GLY A 142 -14.45 -17.88 -18.21
CA GLY A 142 -14.72 -19.17 -18.85
C GLY A 142 -14.34 -20.38 -17.97
N ASN A 143 -13.79 -21.42 -18.61
CA ASN A 143 -13.50 -22.73 -17.97
C ASN A 143 -12.25 -22.77 -17.07
N THR A 144 -11.68 -21.61 -16.70
CA THR A 144 -10.55 -21.59 -15.77
C THR A 144 -11.00 -22.00 -14.37
N ALA A 145 -10.23 -22.86 -13.70
CA ALA A 145 -10.54 -23.32 -12.35
C ALA A 145 -10.17 -22.25 -11.33
N TRP A 146 -11.11 -21.35 -11.05
CA TRP A 146 -10.97 -20.34 -9.99
C TRP A 146 -11.11 -21.01 -8.62
N GLY A 147 -10.23 -20.62 -7.69
CA GLY A 147 -10.37 -20.93 -6.28
C GLY A 147 -11.49 -20.12 -5.62
N LEU A 148 -11.82 -20.46 -4.39
CA LEU A 148 -12.89 -19.81 -3.62
C LEU A 148 -12.42 -18.46 -3.06
N ILE A 149 -13.32 -17.46 -2.99
CA ILE A 149 -13.16 -16.32 -2.09
C ILE A 149 -14.23 -16.42 -1.02
N ALA A 150 -13.81 -16.41 0.24
CA ALA A 150 -14.66 -16.48 1.42
C ALA A 150 -14.46 -15.19 2.25
N PRO A 151 -15.29 -14.15 2.05
CA PRO A 151 -15.20 -12.94 2.82
C PRO A 151 -15.87 -13.11 4.18
N ILE A 152 -15.21 -12.61 5.21
CA ILE A 152 -15.61 -12.78 6.61
C ILE A 152 -15.48 -11.42 7.28
N SER A 153 -16.56 -10.95 7.91
CA SER A 153 -16.54 -9.73 8.70
C SER A 153 -15.77 -9.95 10.01
N LEU A 154 -14.80 -9.07 10.26
CA LEU A 154 -13.94 -9.09 11.44
C LEU A 154 -14.22 -7.84 12.29
N ASP A 155 -14.67 -8.04 13.53
CA ASP A 155 -14.67 -7.02 14.57
C ASP A 155 -13.65 -7.38 15.65
N LEU A 156 -12.58 -6.59 15.76
CA LEU A 156 -11.54 -6.79 16.77
C LEU A 156 -11.98 -6.45 18.19
N GLY A 157 -13.07 -5.69 18.35
CA GLY A 157 -13.60 -5.43 19.69
C GLY A 157 -14.59 -6.50 20.16
N ASP A 158 -14.90 -7.52 19.36
CA ASP A 158 -15.64 -8.70 19.78
C ASP A 158 -14.73 -9.93 19.74
N THR A 159 -14.25 -10.34 20.92
CA THR A 159 -13.36 -11.50 21.07
C THR A 159 -14.02 -12.80 20.62
N SER A 160 -15.35 -12.92 20.75
CA SER A 160 -16.09 -14.12 20.37
C SER A 160 -16.21 -14.24 18.85
N GLN A 161 -16.55 -13.13 18.17
CA GLN A 161 -16.55 -13.07 16.71
C GLN A 161 -15.14 -13.34 16.17
N HIS A 162 -14.13 -12.68 16.74
CA HIS A 162 -12.74 -12.88 16.37
C HIS A 162 -12.34 -14.36 16.47
N ALA A 163 -12.61 -15.04 17.59
CA ALA A 163 -12.32 -16.47 17.74
C ALA A 163 -13.08 -17.32 16.71
N HIS A 164 -14.35 -17.03 16.48
CA HIS A 164 -15.19 -17.76 15.53
C HIS A 164 -14.68 -17.66 14.07
N VAL A 165 -14.16 -16.49 13.66
CA VAL A 165 -13.57 -16.30 12.33
C VAL A 165 -12.42 -17.27 12.11
N PHE A 166 -11.49 -17.36 13.05
CA PHE A 166 -10.31 -18.23 12.90
C PHE A 166 -10.64 -19.71 13.09
N GLU A 167 -11.57 -20.04 13.99
CA GLU A 167 -12.14 -21.40 14.08
C GLU A 167 -12.72 -21.85 12.74
N THR A 168 -13.47 -20.97 12.07
CA THR A 168 -14.04 -21.23 10.74
C THR A 168 -12.95 -21.46 9.69
N ILE A 169 -11.90 -20.62 9.67
CA ILE A 169 -10.77 -20.78 8.75
C ILE A 169 -10.07 -22.13 8.99
N HIS A 170 -9.78 -22.47 10.26
CA HIS A 170 -9.11 -23.71 10.62
C HIS A 170 -9.97 -24.94 10.30
N ALA A 171 -11.25 -24.91 10.64
CA ALA A 171 -12.19 -25.99 10.33
C ALA A 171 -12.31 -26.22 8.81
N TYR A 172 -12.39 -25.13 8.04
CA TYR A 172 -12.45 -25.22 6.58
C TYR A 172 -11.16 -25.79 6.00
N CYS A 173 -9.99 -25.33 6.47
CA CYS A 173 -8.70 -25.84 6.02
C CYS A 173 -8.53 -27.33 6.36
N GLY A 174 -8.90 -27.74 7.58
CA GLY A 174 -8.84 -29.14 8.00
C GLY A 174 -9.76 -30.05 7.18
N THR A 175 -11.00 -29.60 6.93
CA THR A 175 -12.00 -30.37 6.16
C THR A 175 -11.58 -30.58 4.71
N HIS A 176 -10.96 -29.57 4.08
CA HIS A 176 -10.57 -29.60 2.67
C HIS A 176 -9.09 -29.93 2.45
N SER A 177 -8.36 -30.32 3.51
CA SER A 177 -6.92 -30.57 3.47
C SER A 177 -6.09 -29.40 2.89
N LEU A 178 -6.54 -28.17 3.13
CA LEU A 178 -5.86 -26.96 2.66
C LEU A 178 -4.74 -26.56 3.62
N ARG A 179 -3.65 -26.02 3.06
CA ARG A 179 -2.53 -25.45 3.83
C ARG A 179 -2.64 -23.94 3.83
N LEU A 180 -2.73 -23.33 5.01
CA LEU A 180 -2.65 -21.87 5.12
C LEU A 180 -1.20 -21.42 4.92
N VAL A 181 -0.91 -20.84 3.75
CA VAL A 181 0.47 -20.58 3.30
C VAL A 181 0.85 -19.11 3.35
N ASN A 182 -0.12 -18.20 3.31
CA ASN A 182 0.13 -16.76 3.33
C ASN A 182 -0.92 -16.02 4.16
N VAL A 183 -0.47 -15.06 4.96
CA VAL A 183 -1.29 -13.98 5.54
C VAL A 183 -0.83 -12.66 4.92
N ILE A 184 -1.71 -11.99 4.19
CA ILE A 184 -1.44 -10.74 3.49
C ILE A 184 -2.21 -9.62 4.20
N MET A 185 -1.50 -8.61 4.66
CA MET A 185 -2.05 -7.56 5.52
C MET A 185 -1.87 -6.21 4.85
N LEU A 186 -2.98 -5.58 4.48
CA LEU A 186 -2.98 -4.20 4.03
C LEU A 186 -3.10 -3.31 5.26
N LEU A 187 -2.00 -2.64 5.59
CA LEU A 187 -1.93 -1.81 6.78
C LEU A 187 -2.60 -0.47 6.49
N PRO A 188 -3.60 -0.08 7.29
CA PRO A 188 -4.35 1.14 7.04
C PRO A 188 -3.41 2.34 7.18
N GLN A 189 -3.61 3.32 6.32
CA GLN A 189 -3.01 4.64 6.48
C GLN A 189 -4.06 5.57 7.07
N THR A 190 -3.75 6.18 8.20
CA THR A 190 -4.63 7.15 8.83
C THR A 190 -4.58 8.46 8.06
N GLN A 191 -5.58 8.72 7.23
CA GLN A 191 -5.72 10.00 6.54
C GLN A 191 -6.02 11.14 7.53
N PHE A 192 -6.68 10.81 8.65
CA PHE A 192 -7.19 11.78 9.62
C PHE A 192 -6.11 12.64 10.30
N VAL A 193 -4.93 12.07 10.60
CA VAL A 193 -3.85 12.84 11.26
C VAL A 193 -3.35 13.95 10.35
N GLN A 194 -3.36 13.76 9.03
CA GLN A 194 -2.74 14.71 8.12
C GLN A 194 -3.58 15.97 7.94
N ASP A 195 -4.90 15.86 7.83
CA ASP A 195 -5.79 17.02 7.68
C ASP A 195 -5.92 17.82 8.97
N SER A 196 -6.05 17.14 10.12
CA SER A 196 -6.07 17.81 11.42
C SER A 196 -4.72 18.44 11.76
N PHE A 197 -3.59 17.77 11.46
CA PHE A 197 -2.27 18.33 11.70
C PHE A 197 -1.93 19.46 10.71
N ALA A 198 -2.30 19.36 9.44
CA ALA A 198 -2.11 20.44 8.48
C ALA A 198 -2.98 21.67 8.83
N SER A 199 -4.24 21.46 9.22
CA SER A 199 -5.11 22.53 9.73
C SER A 199 -4.55 23.15 11.01
N TYR A 200 -4.04 22.31 11.93
CA TYR A 200 -3.35 22.76 13.13
C TYR A 200 -2.10 23.59 12.79
N VAL A 201 -1.19 23.09 11.96
CA VAL A 201 0.02 23.80 11.55
C VAL A 201 -0.33 25.10 10.80
N ALA A 202 -1.33 25.10 9.93
CA ALA A 202 -1.78 26.29 9.20
C ALA A 202 -2.39 27.34 10.13
N HIS A 203 -3.18 26.92 11.13
CA HIS A 203 -3.69 27.83 12.16
C HIS A 203 -2.59 28.31 13.12
N HIS A 204 -1.53 27.54 13.31
CA HIS A 204 -0.45 27.88 14.24
C HIS A 204 0.67 28.71 13.60
N ALA A 205 0.92 28.59 12.29
CA ALA A 205 1.89 29.41 11.56
C ALA A 205 1.54 30.91 11.53
N ASN A 206 0.25 31.26 11.69
CA ASN A 206 -0.23 32.65 11.71
C ASN A 206 -0.30 33.28 13.12
N VAL A 207 0.02 32.54 14.19
CA VAL A 207 -0.08 33.05 15.57
C VAL A 207 1.30 33.04 16.24
N SER A 208 2.16 33.93 15.77
CA SER A 208 3.43 34.26 16.41
C SER A 208 3.17 35.11 17.66
N SER A 209 3.06 34.49 18.85
CA SER A 209 3.47 35.06 20.17
C SER A 209 2.75 34.46 21.39
N GLN A 210 1.65 33.74 21.24
CA GLN A 210 0.92 33.26 22.43
C GLN A 210 1.44 31.91 22.89
N ARG A 211 2.27 31.95 23.95
CA ARG A 211 2.72 30.82 24.78
C ARG A 211 1.48 29.98 25.13
N ARG A 212 1.31 28.84 24.47
CA ARG A 212 0.08 28.05 24.54
C ARG A 212 0.32 26.73 25.27
N ASP A 213 -0.65 26.43 26.13
CA ASP A 213 -0.81 25.20 26.88
C ASP A 213 -0.99 24.01 25.93
N TRP A 214 -0.13 23.01 26.08
CA TRP A 214 -0.19 21.72 25.38
C TRP A 214 -1.34 20.82 25.88
N ASN A 215 -2.26 21.35 26.70
CA ASN A 215 -3.13 20.56 27.57
C ASN A 215 -4.51 20.23 26.98
N VAL A 216 -4.81 20.60 25.73
CA VAL A 216 -6.09 20.24 25.08
C VAL A 216 -5.82 19.30 23.91
N ILE A 217 -5.39 18.07 24.22
CA ILE A 217 -5.57 16.95 23.30
C ILE A 217 -7.06 16.63 23.33
N ASP A 218 -7.74 16.88 22.22
CA ASP A 218 -9.15 16.57 22.05
C ASP A 218 -9.38 15.05 22.21
N THR A 219 -10.42 14.68 22.96
CA THR A 219 -10.79 13.27 23.21
C THR A 219 -11.09 12.53 21.91
N ASP A 220 -11.61 13.23 20.89
CA ASP A 220 -11.90 12.65 19.58
C ASP A 220 -10.62 12.32 18.81
N THR A 221 -9.60 13.17 18.94
CA THR A 221 -8.26 12.91 18.36
C THR A 221 -7.64 11.69 19.02
N MET A 222 -7.71 11.58 20.35
CA MET A 222 -7.19 10.41 21.07
C MET A 222 -7.89 9.11 20.66
N LYS A 223 -9.23 9.14 20.52
CA LYS A 223 -10.00 7.98 20.09
C LYS A 223 -9.65 7.54 18.66
N SER A 224 -9.55 8.50 17.73
CA SER A 224 -9.13 8.19 16.36
C SER A 224 -7.73 7.58 16.30
N TRP A 225 -6.82 8.05 17.16
CA TRP A 225 -5.47 7.50 17.25
C TRP A 225 -5.45 6.09 17.86
N ASP A 226 -6.27 5.83 18.88
CA ASP A 226 -6.44 4.49 19.45
C ASP A 226 -6.98 3.50 18.42
N ASP A 227 -8.05 3.87 17.70
CA ASP A 227 -8.60 3.06 16.62
C ASP A 227 -7.52 2.79 15.55
N SER A 228 -6.78 3.84 15.15
CA SER A 228 -5.70 3.72 14.19
C SER A 228 -4.59 2.75 14.62
N PHE A 229 -4.14 2.87 15.86
CA PHE A 229 -3.12 2.00 16.43
C PHE A 229 -3.63 0.56 16.52
N LYS A 230 -4.89 0.37 16.91
CA LYS A 230 -5.55 -0.93 16.96
C LYS A 230 -5.52 -1.62 15.60
N TRP A 231 -5.84 -0.93 14.51
CA TRP A 231 -5.82 -1.52 13.16
C TRP A 231 -4.40 -1.65 12.57
N ALA A 232 -3.50 -0.71 12.86
CA ALA A 232 -2.14 -0.71 12.33
C ALA A 232 -1.21 -1.71 13.03
N VAL A 233 -1.46 -2.02 14.31
CA VAL A 233 -0.56 -2.81 15.16
C VAL A 233 -1.25 -4.02 15.76
N THR A 234 -2.31 -3.80 16.52
CA THR A 234 -2.97 -4.88 17.28
C THR A 234 -3.58 -5.92 16.34
N GLU A 235 -4.24 -5.49 15.27
CA GLU A 235 -4.86 -6.38 14.30
C GLU A 235 -3.85 -7.33 13.62
N PRO A 236 -2.77 -6.85 12.97
CA PRO A 236 -1.78 -7.75 12.40
C PRO A 236 -1.24 -8.80 13.37
N VAL A 237 -0.97 -8.41 14.63
CA VAL A 237 -0.44 -9.31 15.64
C VAL A 237 -1.45 -10.40 15.98
N LEU A 238 -2.72 -10.03 16.21
CA LEU A 238 -3.78 -10.98 16.55
C LEU A 238 -4.07 -11.96 15.40
N VAL A 239 -4.13 -11.49 14.15
CA VAL A 239 -4.34 -12.38 13.00
C VAL A 239 -3.17 -13.36 12.86
N VAL A 240 -1.94 -12.87 12.97
CA VAL A 240 -0.75 -13.73 12.89
C VAL A 240 -0.73 -14.76 14.01
N GLN A 241 -1.07 -14.37 15.24
CA GLN A 241 -1.16 -15.29 16.38
C GLN A 241 -2.19 -16.39 16.12
N ASN A 242 -3.39 -16.05 15.63
CA ASN A 242 -4.43 -17.03 15.37
C ASN A 242 -4.17 -17.93 14.17
N CYS A 243 -3.34 -17.49 13.22
CA CYS A 243 -2.91 -18.27 12.07
C CYS A 243 -1.59 -19.02 12.30
N LEU A 244 -0.95 -18.86 13.46
CA LEU A 244 0.44 -19.27 13.69
C LEU A 244 0.66 -20.75 13.45
N ASP A 245 -0.15 -21.63 14.07
CA ASP A 245 0.03 -23.07 13.96
C ASP A 245 -0.04 -23.55 12.50
N SER A 246 -1.02 -23.03 11.76
CA SER A 246 -1.21 -23.36 10.34
C SER A 246 -0.08 -22.80 9.46
N LEU A 247 0.45 -21.61 9.79
CA LEU A 247 1.63 -21.04 9.11
C LEU A 247 2.90 -21.84 9.42
N VAL A 248 3.10 -22.28 10.66
CA VAL A 248 4.26 -23.10 11.05
C VAL A 248 4.22 -24.44 10.32
N ALA A 249 3.06 -25.09 10.29
CA ALA A 249 2.87 -26.36 9.60
C ALA A 249 3.19 -26.27 8.09
N SER A 250 2.95 -25.12 7.47
CA SER A 250 3.20 -24.89 6.04
C SER A 250 4.54 -24.20 5.74
N SER A 251 5.34 -23.83 6.75
CA SER A 251 6.46 -22.89 6.58
C SER A 251 6.03 -21.64 5.76
N GLY A 252 4.89 -21.10 6.16
CA GLY A 252 4.14 -20.06 5.48
C GLY A 252 4.80 -18.68 5.58
N ARG A 253 4.06 -17.68 5.07
CA ARG A 253 4.57 -16.31 4.96
C ARG A 253 3.56 -15.29 5.49
N VAL A 254 4.08 -14.20 6.00
CA VAL A 254 3.33 -13.00 6.37
C VAL A 254 3.82 -11.87 5.48
N VAL A 255 2.91 -11.27 4.69
CA VAL A 255 3.22 -10.18 3.78
C VAL A 255 2.48 -8.93 4.24
N MET A 256 3.24 -7.92 4.68
CA MET A 256 2.72 -6.64 5.14
C MET A 256 2.86 -5.62 4.01
N ILE A 257 1.78 -4.94 3.65
CA ILE A 257 1.80 -3.89 2.64
C ILE A 257 1.60 -2.56 3.36
N SER A 258 2.62 -1.72 3.31
CA SER A 258 2.58 -0.35 3.84
C SER A 258 2.76 0.62 2.69
N GLU A 259 1.82 1.54 2.51
CA GLU A 259 2.08 2.70 1.66
C GLU A 259 3.10 3.62 2.35
N CYS A 260 3.82 4.40 1.56
CA CYS A 260 4.75 5.43 1.97
C CYS A 260 4.20 6.76 1.45
N ARG A 261 3.37 7.41 2.27
CA ARG A 261 2.87 8.77 2.05
C ARG A 261 3.70 9.76 2.84
N ASP A 262 5.01 9.66 2.68
CA ASP A 262 5.86 10.69 3.25
C ASP A 262 5.82 11.86 2.27
N ASN A 263 5.28 13.00 2.73
CA ASN A 263 5.45 14.27 2.04
C ASN A 263 6.88 14.75 2.21
N VAL A 264 7.86 13.95 1.77
CA VAL A 264 9.30 14.22 1.96
C VAL A 264 9.71 15.53 1.28
N PHE A 265 8.90 16.02 0.33
CA PHE A 265 9.13 17.27 -0.39
C PHE A 265 8.61 18.52 0.33
N LEU A 266 7.90 18.38 1.44
CA LEU A 266 7.50 19.53 2.26
C LEU A 266 8.51 19.70 3.40
N PRO A 267 9.11 20.89 3.59
CA PRO A 267 10.02 21.17 4.70
C PRO A 267 9.42 20.92 6.10
N SER A 268 8.09 20.81 6.17
CA SER A 268 7.29 20.50 7.37
C SER A 268 6.62 19.12 7.33
N GLY A 269 7.00 18.25 6.38
CA GLY A 269 6.44 16.91 6.25
C GLY A 269 6.82 16.03 7.44
N SER A 270 5.95 15.94 8.45
CA SER A 270 6.11 14.94 9.50
C SER A 270 5.95 13.56 8.87
N LEU A 271 7.00 12.73 8.93
CA LEU A 271 6.88 11.30 8.65
C LEU A 271 5.71 10.75 9.45
N SER A 272 4.80 10.01 8.79
CA SER A 272 3.69 9.41 9.51
C SER A 272 4.27 8.46 10.57
N PRO A 273 3.96 8.63 11.86
CA PRO A 273 4.51 7.77 12.92
C PRO A 273 4.18 6.28 12.66
N LEU A 274 3.10 6.00 11.93
CA LEU A 274 2.71 4.65 11.54
C LEU A 274 3.70 3.97 10.60
N HIS A 275 4.41 4.72 9.75
CA HIS A 275 5.41 4.10 8.87
C HIS A 275 6.53 3.43 9.67
N GLY A 276 7.08 4.16 10.65
CA GLY A 276 8.08 3.63 11.58
C GLY A 276 7.54 2.48 12.42
N THR A 277 6.26 2.56 12.80
CA THR A 277 5.57 1.49 13.53
C THR A 277 5.43 0.22 12.69
N HIS A 278 4.98 0.29 11.43
CA HIS A 278 4.88 -0.88 10.54
C HIS A 278 6.24 -1.53 10.30
N GLN A 279 7.29 -0.71 10.14
CA GLN A 279 8.65 -1.21 9.98
C GLN A 279 9.14 -1.92 11.25
N SER A 280 8.88 -1.34 12.41
CA SER A 280 9.25 -1.93 13.71
C SER A 280 8.49 -3.23 13.97
N LEU A 281 7.19 -3.24 13.67
CA LEU A 281 6.32 -4.41 13.78
C LEU A 281 6.78 -5.55 12.86
N SER A 282 7.08 -5.25 11.58
CA SER A 282 7.57 -6.28 10.66
C SER A 282 8.93 -6.87 11.09
N ARG A 283 9.84 -6.05 11.64
CA ARG A 283 11.10 -6.53 12.23
C ARG A 283 10.86 -7.41 13.44
N TYR A 284 9.95 -6.99 14.33
CA TYR A 284 9.58 -7.75 15.53
C TYR A 284 9.01 -9.12 15.14
N LEU A 285 7.97 -9.14 14.30
CA LEU A 285 7.37 -10.39 13.81
C LEU A 285 8.39 -11.26 13.07
N SER A 286 9.26 -10.66 12.24
CA SER A 286 10.31 -11.42 11.55
C SER A 286 11.28 -12.10 12.52
N ARG A 287 11.60 -11.48 13.65
CA ARG A 287 12.51 -12.05 14.65
C ARG A 287 11.85 -13.19 15.41
N GLU A 288 10.59 -13.01 15.83
CA GLU A 288 9.86 -14.00 16.61
C GLU A 288 9.44 -15.21 15.78
N LEU A 289 9.09 -15.02 14.51
CA LEU A 289 8.55 -16.07 13.64
C LEU A 289 9.61 -16.83 12.85
N ALA A 290 10.81 -16.25 12.66
CA ALA A 290 11.88 -16.91 11.92
C ALA A 290 12.33 -18.26 12.50
N PRO A 291 12.51 -18.44 13.84
CA PRO A 291 12.82 -19.74 14.43
C PRO A 291 11.75 -20.80 14.17
N LEU A 292 10.50 -20.37 13.98
CA LEU A 292 9.37 -21.24 13.68
C LEU A 292 9.24 -21.56 12.18
N GLY A 293 10.14 -21.04 11.34
CA GLY A 293 10.13 -21.25 9.90
C GLY A 293 9.08 -20.45 9.13
N VAL A 294 8.47 -19.44 9.76
CA VAL A 294 7.52 -18.53 9.12
C VAL A 294 8.25 -17.25 8.70
N HIS A 295 8.11 -16.89 7.42
CA HIS A 295 8.82 -15.73 6.87
C HIS A 295 7.95 -14.46 6.87
N VAL A 296 8.51 -13.33 7.29
CA VAL A 296 7.81 -12.03 7.26
C VAL A 296 8.46 -11.10 6.25
N SER A 297 7.66 -10.55 5.35
CA SER A 297 8.06 -9.59 4.32
C SER A 297 7.24 -8.31 4.43
N ILE A 298 7.88 -7.15 4.36
CA ILE A 298 7.19 -5.86 4.22
C ILE A 298 7.40 -5.28 2.82
N VAL A 299 6.31 -4.81 2.20
CA VAL A 299 6.29 -4.10 0.93
C VAL A 299 6.00 -2.63 1.23
N HIS A 300 6.97 -1.77 0.95
CA HIS A 300 6.78 -0.33 0.97
C HIS A 300 6.40 0.14 -0.44
N ALA A 301 5.13 0.47 -0.63
CA ALA A 301 4.66 1.03 -1.88
C ALA A 301 4.70 2.56 -1.81
N GLY A 302 5.25 3.20 -2.84
CA GLY A 302 5.01 4.62 -3.07
C GLY A 302 3.54 4.90 -3.35
N GLU A 303 3.18 6.18 -3.47
CA GLU A 303 1.82 6.62 -3.78
C GLU A 303 1.25 5.85 -4.97
N SER A 304 0.07 5.24 -4.79
CA SER A 304 -0.57 4.44 -5.83
C SER A 304 -1.28 5.34 -6.83
N ALA A 305 -1.10 5.08 -8.13
CA ALA A 305 -1.86 5.76 -9.17
C ALA A 305 -3.34 5.37 -9.04
N ALA A 306 -4.25 6.34 -9.09
CA ALA A 306 -5.67 6.04 -9.21
C ALA A 306 -5.95 5.35 -10.54
N LEU A 307 -6.57 4.17 -10.48
CA LEU A 307 -7.16 3.57 -11.68
C LEU A 307 -8.20 4.56 -12.22
N PRO A 308 -8.16 4.94 -13.51
CA PRO A 308 -9.22 5.71 -14.12
C PRO A 308 -10.51 4.91 -13.96
N SER A 309 -11.40 5.39 -13.08
CA SER A 309 -12.60 4.70 -12.68
C SER A 309 -13.58 4.67 -13.84
N GLY A 310 -13.39 3.72 -14.76
CA GLY A 310 -14.38 3.21 -15.71
C GLY A 310 -15.17 4.24 -16.53
N SER A 311 -14.70 5.47 -16.74
CA SER A 311 -15.20 6.24 -17.87
C SER A 311 -14.71 5.47 -19.10
N LYS A 312 -15.65 4.92 -19.87
CA LYS A 312 -15.38 4.16 -21.09
C LYS A 312 -14.72 5.10 -22.10
N VAL A 313 -13.42 5.34 -21.96
CA VAL A 313 -12.61 5.97 -22.98
C VAL A 313 -12.52 4.94 -24.09
N SER A 314 -13.25 5.21 -25.17
CA SER A 314 -13.26 4.43 -26.39
C SER A 314 -11.83 4.11 -26.81
N SER A 315 -11.43 2.84 -26.66
CA SER A 315 -10.12 2.33 -27.06
C SER A 315 -10.05 2.28 -28.58
N ASN A 316 -9.86 3.43 -29.21
CA ASN A 316 -9.30 3.48 -30.54
C ASN A 316 -7.81 3.14 -30.40
N ASN A 317 -7.30 2.28 -31.29
CA ASN A 317 -5.91 1.82 -31.35
C ASN A 317 -4.92 2.99 -31.49
N GLU A 318 -4.65 3.70 -30.39
CA GLU A 318 -3.61 4.69 -30.35
C GLU A 318 -2.26 3.97 -30.27
N SER A 319 -1.45 4.19 -31.29
CA SER A 319 -0.05 3.79 -31.31
C SER A 319 0.66 4.27 -30.03
N GLY A 320 1.58 3.48 -29.47
CA GLY A 320 2.33 3.84 -28.26
C GLY A 320 3.08 5.19 -28.36
N ILE A 321 3.33 5.67 -29.58
CA ILE A 321 3.89 6.99 -29.85
C ILE A 321 2.90 8.12 -29.49
N GLN A 322 1.61 7.98 -29.82
CA GLN A 322 0.60 8.99 -29.47
C GLN A 322 0.35 9.06 -27.97
N ALA A 323 0.36 7.92 -27.27
CA ALA A 323 0.32 7.91 -25.80
C ALA A 323 1.52 8.65 -25.20
N THR A 324 2.72 8.45 -25.75
CA THR A 324 3.94 9.15 -25.32
C THR A 324 3.88 10.65 -25.62
N ILE A 325 3.36 11.07 -26.79
CA ILE A 325 3.22 12.48 -27.15
C ILE A 325 2.21 13.19 -26.26
N ARG A 326 1.05 12.57 -25.97
CA ARG A 326 0.08 13.13 -25.03
C ARG A 326 0.65 13.25 -23.63
N MET A 327 1.42 12.26 -23.19
CA MET A 327 2.09 12.30 -21.89
C MET A 327 3.10 13.46 -21.82
N ILE A 328 3.92 13.65 -22.86
CA ILE A 328 4.85 14.79 -22.95
C ILE A 328 4.09 16.13 -22.97
N GLN A 329 2.98 16.22 -23.71
CA GLN A 329 2.15 17.42 -23.73
C GLN A 329 1.52 17.70 -22.35
N GLN A 330 1.09 16.67 -21.62
CA GLN A 330 0.61 16.82 -20.25
C GLN A 330 1.75 17.26 -19.30
N ILE A 331 2.94 16.67 -19.41
CA ILE A 331 4.15 17.07 -18.65
C ILE A 331 4.50 18.54 -18.88
N LEU A 332 4.40 19.02 -20.12
CA LEU A 332 4.66 20.42 -20.47
C LEU A 332 3.59 21.40 -19.93
N LEU A 333 2.41 20.90 -19.57
CA LEU A 333 1.30 21.68 -19.02
C LEU A 333 1.29 21.70 -17.49
N PHE A 334 2.00 20.80 -16.80
CA PHE A 334 2.05 20.79 -15.34
C PHE A 334 2.90 21.94 -14.81
N SER A 335 2.27 22.75 -13.95
CA SER A 335 2.91 23.87 -13.27
C SER A 335 3.62 23.45 -11.97
N SER A 336 3.41 22.23 -11.48
CA SER A 336 3.97 21.75 -10.20
C SER A 336 4.84 20.48 -10.36
N PRO A 337 5.98 20.39 -9.65
CA PRO A 337 6.80 19.17 -9.62
C PRO A 337 6.06 17.97 -8.98
N LEU A 338 5.06 18.24 -8.14
CA LEU A 338 4.20 17.20 -7.53
C LEU A 338 3.39 16.45 -8.58
N ASP A 339 2.89 17.14 -9.61
CA ASP A 339 2.15 16.47 -10.70
C ASP A 339 3.08 15.60 -11.57
N THR A 340 4.37 15.92 -11.64
CA THR A 340 5.35 15.07 -12.33
C THR A 340 5.56 13.76 -11.57
N LEU A 341 5.59 13.81 -10.23
CA LEU A 341 5.72 12.62 -9.38
C LEU A 341 4.54 11.65 -9.51
N ARG A 342 3.34 12.15 -9.80
CA ARG A 342 2.15 11.31 -10.07
C ARG A 342 2.33 10.38 -11.26
N HIS A 343 3.19 10.70 -12.22
CA HIS A 343 3.49 9.80 -13.34
C HIS A 343 4.32 8.59 -12.92
N PHE A 344 4.96 8.66 -11.75
CA PHE A 344 5.72 7.58 -11.13
C PHE A 344 4.94 6.92 -9.99
N ALA A 345 3.64 7.21 -9.89
CA ALA A 345 2.77 6.55 -8.95
C ALA A 345 2.68 5.06 -9.30
N VAL A 346 2.74 4.23 -8.27
CA VAL A 346 2.81 2.77 -8.42
C VAL A 346 1.48 2.28 -8.97
N GLN A 347 1.53 1.49 -10.03
CA GLN A 347 0.32 0.86 -10.55
C GLN A 347 -0.10 -0.27 -9.61
N PRO A 348 -1.39 -0.40 -9.25
CA PRO A 348 -1.86 -1.49 -8.37
C PRO A 348 -1.44 -2.89 -8.85
N GLN A 349 -1.40 -3.10 -10.17
CA GLN A 349 -0.94 -4.35 -10.76
C GLN A 349 0.51 -4.70 -10.38
N GLU A 350 1.40 -3.70 -10.28
CA GLU A 350 2.79 -3.95 -9.90
C GLU A 350 2.90 -4.42 -8.44
N ILE A 351 2.05 -3.90 -7.56
CA ILE A 351 1.95 -4.34 -6.15
C ILE A 351 1.42 -5.78 -6.11
N ILE A 352 0.36 -6.08 -6.87
CA ILE A 352 -0.23 -7.42 -6.94
C ILE A 352 0.78 -8.44 -7.46
N ASP A 353 1.50 -8.12 -8.54
CA ASP A 353 2.54 -8.98 -9.12
C ASP A 353 3.68 -9.22 -8.14
N LEU A 354 4.09 -8.18 -7.38
CA LEU A 354 5.10 -8.29 -6.35
C LEU A 354 4.64 -9.17 -5.18
N VAL A 355 3.40 -8.99 -4.70
CA VAL A 355 2.82 -9.81 -3.62
C VAL A 355 2.71 -11.27 -4.07
N GLN A 356 2.27 -11.52 -5.30
CA GLN A 356 2.26 -12.85 -5.91
C GLN A 356 3.67 -13.44 -5.97
N TYR A 357 4.67 -12.65 -6.37
CA TYR A 357 6.07 -13.10 -6.37
C TYR A 357 6.56 -13.48 -4.96
N ILE A 358 6.25 -12.67 -3.94
CA ILE A 358 6.62 -12.95 -2.54
C ILE A 358 5.97 -14.24 -2.06
N ALA A 359 4.68 -14.44 -2.38
CA ALA A 359 3.92 -15.62 -1.97
C ALA A 359 4.41 -16.93 -2.63
N THR A 360 5.01 -16.83 -3.83
CA THR A 360 5.42 -18.00 -4.63
C THR A 360 6.92 -18.27 -4.60
N THR A 361 7.73 -17.32 -4.14
CA THR A 361 9.18 -17.51 -4.08
C THR A 361 9.60 -18.37 -2.87
N PRO A 362 10.57 -19.29 -3.03
CA PRO A 362 11.09 -20.08 -1.91
C PRO A 362 11.99 -19.27 -0.96
N TYR A 363 12.54 -18.13 -1.40
CA TYR A 363 13.40 -17.27 -0.58
C TYR A 363 12.94 -15.81 -0.68
N PRO A 364 11.82 -15.46 -0.05
CA PRO A 364 11.38 -14.07 0.00
C PRO A 364 12.39 -13.21 0.78
N LYS A 365 12.54 -11.95 0.38
CA LYS A 365 13.30 -10.96 1.16
C LYS A 365 12.43 -10.42 2.28
N ARG A 366 13.07 -9.92 3.33
CA ARG A 366 12.35 -9.23 4.43
C ARG A 366 11.74 -7.90 4.01
N ARG A 367 12.36 -7.18 3.07
CA ARG A 367 11.93 -5.84 2.64
C ARG A 367 11.88 -5.74 1.12
N TYR A 368 10.79 -5.18 0.63
CA TYR A 368 10.61 -4.78 -0.76
C TYR A 368 10.17 -3.33 -0.80
N THR A 369 10.63 -2.60 -1.81
CA THR A 369 10.26 -1.21 -2.07
C THR A 369 9.81 -1.11 -3.52
N ILE A 370 8.67 -0.45 -3.75
CA ILE A 370 8.13 -0.22 -5.09
C ILE A 370 7.72 1.25 -5.24
N GLY A 371 8.01 1.83 -6.40
CA GLY A 371 7.82 3.26 -6.64
C GLY A 371 9.02 4.13 -6.25
N ILE A 372 8.96 5.40 -6.65
CA ILE A 372 10.06 6.35 -6.51
C ILE A 372 10.14 6.99 -5.11
N VAL A 373 8.99 7.12 -4.43
CA VAL A 373 8.90 7.79 -3.12
C VAL A 373 9.73 7.07 -2.04
N PRO A 374 9.64 5.74 -1.86
CA PRO A 374 10.47 5.05 -0.86
C PRO A 374 11.98 5.16 -1.15
N LEU A 375 12.37 5.27 -2.42
CA LEU A 375 13.76 5.50 -2.79
C LEU A 375 14.20 6.90 -2.41
N ILE A 376 13.42 7.91 -2.78
CA ILE A 376 13.74 9.31 -2.46
C ILE A 376 13.83 9.46 -0.94
N SER A 377 12.89 8.86 -0.19
CA SER A 377 12.96 8.78 1.27
C SER A 377 14.27 8.15 1.75
N ALA A 378 14.65 6.97 1.22
CA ALA A 378 15.91 6.31 1.58
C ALA A 378 17.16 7.13 1.22
N VAL A 379 17.17 7.82 0.08
CA VAL A 379 18.27 8.70 -0.32
C VAL A 379 18.36 9.90 0.61
N LEU A 380 17.23 10.47 1.00
CA LEU A 380 17.18 11.62 1.89
C LEU A 380 17.55 11.24 3.33
N GLU A 381 17.17 10.05 3.80
CA GLU A 381 17.63 9.46 5.07
C GLU A 381 19.15 9.20 5.05
N ALA A 382 19.70 8.75 3.90
CA ALA A 382 21.12 8.50 3.74
C ALA A 382 21.95 9.78 3.51
N THR A 383 21.30 10.89 3.14
CA THR A 383 21.97 12.17 2.89
C THR A 383 22.35 12.79 4.23
N PRO A 384 23.65 13.04 4.50
CA PRO A 384 24.09 13.69 5.72
C PRO A 384 23.30 14.99 5.99
N GLN A 385 22.88 15.19 7.24
CA GLN A 385 22.19 16.42 7.68
C GLN A 385 22.94 17.71 7.28
N ILE A 386 24.27 17.64 7.15
CA ILE A 386 25.13 18.74 6.71
C ILE A 386 24.79 19.19 5.28
N LEU A 387 24.46 18.28 4.36
CA LEU A 387 24.08 18.64 2.99
C LEU A 387 22.70 19.30 2.93
N TRP A 388 21.78 18.88 3.80
CA TRP A 388 20.49 19.55 3.98
C TRP A 388 20.67 20.99 4.49
N LEU A 389 21.48 21.17 5.54
CA LEU A 389 21.80 22.50 6.08
C LEU A 389 22.50 23.40 5.04
N LEU A 390 23.36 22.84 4.19
CA LEU A 390 23.97 23.55 3.06
C LEU A 390 22.94 23.93 1.99
N GLY A 391 22.01 23.03 1.67
CA GLY A 391 20.90 23.31 0.76
C GLY A 391 20.00 24.44 1.26
N ASP A 392 19.60 24.39 2.52
CA ASP A 392 18.79 25.43 3.16
C ASP A 392 19.53 26.77 3.24
N ALA A 393 20.83 26.76 3.56
CA ALA A 393 21.65 27.98 3.58
C ALA A 393 21.84 28.61 2.20
N LEU A 394 21.85 27.80 1.13
CA LEU A 394 21.94 28.27 -0.25
C LEU A 394 20.59 28.76 -0.77
N MET A 395 19.49 28.07 -0.47
CA MET A 395 18.14 28.47 -0.91
C MET A 395 17.58 29.66 -0.12
N GLY A 396 17.87 29.78 1.18
CA GLY A 396 17.48 30.93 2.00
C GLY A 396 18.17 32.25 1.62
N ARG A 397 19.17 32.24 0.74
CA ARG A 397 19.80 33.44 0.18
C ARG A 397 19.22 33.89 -1.17
N MET A 398 18.29 33.12 -1.74
CA MET A 398 17.67 33.43 -3.04
C MET A 398 16.25 34.01 -2.94
N SER A 399 15.70 34.13 -1.74
CA SER A 399 14.52 34.95 -1.42
C SER A 399 14.95 36.33 -0.95
#